data_AF-A0A4V2X2K1-F1
#
_entry.id   AF-A0A4V2X2K1-F1
#
_cell.length_a   1.000
_cell.length_b   1.000
_cell.length_c   1.000
_cell.angle_alpha   90.00
_cell.angle_beta   90.00
_cell.angle_gamma   90.00
#
_symmetry.space_group_name_H-M   'P 1'
#
loop_
_entity.id
_entity.type
_entity.pdbx_description
1 polymer ?
#
loop_
_entity_poly.entity_id
_entity_poly.type
_entity_poly.pdbx_seq_one_letter_code
_entity_poly.pdbx_strand_id
1 'polypeptide(L)'
;MALRRPPGSQGRTQAVPGRHFDDGRHLAAYADRIAVRCHRCGTAGWVLAQWQPYRWTARFRCAGCSLSLDSAEGTWVGQVRYSGRSPCGYCGHQWVSVCEQRACAAHAGLTHLPGTCRQCGRQSDVAVGMSRVRDGSPADPHFGLPLHLVESTRAGVVWAYNAAHVQALQAFAVSKLRERGGVHNASMISRLPTWMKLARHRALLQRALERLLQRLPE
;
A
#
# COMPACT_ATOMS: atom_id res chain seq x y z
N MET A 1 26.81 7.11 -4.58
CA MET A 1 27.49 6.04 -5.33
C MET A 1 26.53 5.46 -6.35
N ALA A 2 26.84 5.63 -7.64
CA ALA A 2 26.02 5.16 -8.75
C ALA A 2 26.18 3.64 -8.90
N LEU A 3 25.09 2.89 -8.73
CA LEU A 3 25.09 1.45 -9.02
C LEU A 3 25.04 1.26 -10.54
N ARG A 4 26.17 0.88 -11.15
CA ARG A 4 26.24 0.45 -12.55
C ARG A 4 25.54 -0.90 -12.70
N ARG A 5 24.58 -0.98 -13.63
CA ARG A 5 23.84 -2.20 -14.02
C ARG A 5 24.75 -3.14 -14.84
N PRO A 6 24.60 -4.48 -14.73
CA PRO A 6 25.24 -5.43 -15.65
C PRO A 6 24.59 -5.36 -17.05
N PRO A 7 25.35 -5.64 -18.13
CA PRO A 7 24.85 -5.53 -19.50
C PRO A 7 24.06 -6.79 -19.87
N GLY A 8 22.78 -6.63 -20.19
CA GLY A 8 21.95 -7.73 -20.68
C GLY A 8 20.52 -7.30 -21.02
N SER A 9 20.16 -7.50 -22.29
CA SER A 9 18.85 -7.32 -22.95
C SER A 9 18.51 -5.91 -23.46
N GLN A 10 18.32 -5.85 -24.79
CA GLN A 10 18.10 -4.66 -25.60
C GLN A 10 16.78 -3.97 -25.24
N GLY A 11 16.87 -2.79 -24.65
CA GLY A 11 15.74 -1.89 -24.47
C GLY A 11 16.26 -0.46 -24.33
N ARG A 12 15.64 0.49 -25.04
CA ARG A 12 16.00 1.91 -24.94
C ARG A 12 15.93 2.36 -23.49
N THR A 13 16.98 3.01 -23.01
CA THR A 13 17.13 3.52 -21.63
C THR A 13 16.65 4.97 -21.46
N GLN A 14 16.15 5.61 -22.53
CA GLN A 14 15.75 7.01 -22.52
C GLN A 14 14.31 7.21 -22.99
N ALA A 15 13.62 8.15 -22.35
CA ALA A 15 12.28 8.59 -22.72
C ALA A 15 12.30 9.27 -24.10
N VAL A 16 11.37 8.89 -24.97
CA VAL A 16 11.11 9.57 -26.24
C VAL A 16 9.95 10.55 -26.04
N PRO A 17 10.01 11.78 -26.56
CA PRO A 17 8.89 12.73 -26.48
C PRO A 17 7.56 12.09 -26.92
N GLY A 18 6.53 12.24 -26.09
CA GLY A 18 5.19 11.69 -26.34
C GLY A 18 4.97 10.21 -25.98
N ARG A 19 6.00 9.53 -25.44
CA ARG A 19 5.93 8.12 -25.03
C ARG A 19 6.30 7.95 -23.56
N HIS A 20 5.49 7.17 -22.84
CA HIS A 20 5.82 6.77 -21.48
C HIS A 20 6.74 5.57 -21.52
N PHE A 21 7.87 5.68 -20.84
CA PHE A 21 8.80 4.59 -20.61
C PHE A 21 8.64 4.10 -19.17
N ASP A 22 8.28 2.83 -19.00
CA ASP A 22 8.28 2.18 -17.68
C ASP A 22 9.72 1.80 -17.31
N ASP A 23 10.30 2.55 -16.37
CA ASP A 23 11.68 2.39 -15.90
C ASP A 23 11.86 1.24 -14.89
N GLY A 24 10.78 0.52 -14.57
CA GLY A 24 10.80 -0.63 -13.67
C GLY A 24 10.70 -0.28 -12.19
N ARG A 25 10.51 1.00 -11.81
CA ARG A 25 10.40 1.37 -10.39
C ARG A 25 9.20 0.69 -9.73
N HIS A 26 9.48 0.02 -8.62
CA HIS A 26 8.45 -0.51 -7.72
C HIS A 26 7.81 0.63 -6.91
N LEU A 27 6.62 0.39 -6.38
CA LEU A 27 5.91 1.34 -5.52
C LEU A 27 6.75 1.78 -4.29
N ALA A 28 7.61 0.89 -3.76
CA ALA A 28 8.51 1.20 -2.65
C ALA A 28 9.55 2.30 -2.99
N ALA A 29 9.83 2.56 -4.27
CA ALA A 29 10.74 3.63 -4.69
C ALA A 29 10.20 5.04 -4.37
N TYR A 30 8.92 5.16 -4.03
CA TYR A 30 8.26 6.41 -3.63
C TYR A 30 7.88 6.44 -2.15
N ALA A 31 8.36 5.46 -1.36
CA ALA A 31 7.96 5.26 0.03
C ALA A 31 8.90 5.95 1.04
N ASP A 32 9.76 6.86 0.58
CA ASP A 32 10.70 7.67 1.36
C ASP A 32 10.01 8.83 2.09
N ARG A 33 8.98 9.41 1.47
CA ARG A 33 8.16 10.46 2.07
C ARG A 33 6.71 10.18 1.75
N ILE A 34 5.86 9.96 2.75
CA ILE A 34 4.48 9.53 2.53
C ILE A 34 3.52 10.47 3.27
N ALA A 35 2.61 11.08 2.52
CA ALA A 35 1.55 11.93 3.03
C ALA A 35 0.46 11.07 3.68
N VAL A 36 0.26 11.23 4.98
CA VAL A 36 -0.65 10.43 5.80
C VAL A 36 -1.58 11.30 6.63
N ARG A 37 -2.65 10.71 7.16
CA ARG A 37 -3.48 11.30 8.20
C ARG A 37 -3.20 10.58 9.52
N CYS A 38 -3.05 11.35 10.59
CA CYS A 38 -2.93 10.80 11.92
C CYS A 38 -4.17 9.97 12.28
N HIS A 39 -3.99 8.73 12.72
CA HIS A 39 -5.11 7.86 13.12
C HIS A 39 -5.80 8.30 14.44
N ARG A 40 -5.20 9.23 15.21
CA ARG A 40 -5.79 9.78 16.46
C ARG A 40 -6.62 11.05 16.23
N CYS A 41 -6.08 12.02 15.49
CA CYS A 41 -6.71 13.34 15.33
C CYS A 41 -7.02 13.72 13.87
N GLY A 42 -6.66 12.89 12.89
CA GLY A 42 -6.92 13.15 11.46
C GLY A 42 -6.03 14.20 10.79
N THR A 43 -5.18 14.91 11.56
CA THR A 43 -4.24 15.91 11.04
C THR A 43 -3.31 15.30 10.01
N ALA A 44 -3.15 16.00 8.88
CA ALA A 44 -2.23 15.60 7.83
C ALA A 44 -0.78 15.71 8.29
N GLY A 45 0.09 14.87 7.76
CA GLY A 45 1.52 14.94 8.03
C GLY A 45 2.32 14.01 7.14
N TRP A 46 3.61 13.92 7.44
CA TRP A 46 4.57 13.16 6.65
C TRP A 46 5.16 12.01 7.47
N VAL A 47 5.05 10.79 6.93
CA VAL A 47 5.97 9.71 7.28
C VAL A 47 7.26 9.96 6.52
N LEU A 48 8.38 10.02 7.23
CA LEU A 48 9.70 10.10 6.65
C LEU A 48 10.37 8.75 6.81
N ALA A 49 10.85 8.18 5.72
CA ALA A 49 11.50 6.89 5.70
C ALA A 49 12.78 6.94 4.89
N GLN A 50 13.79 6.22 5.38
CA GLN A 50 15.06 6.06 4.73
C GLN A 50 15.26 4.58 4.43
N TRP A 51 15.62 4.29 3.19
CA TRP A 51 16.05 2.95 2.80
C TRP A 51 17.55 2.81 3.06
N GLN A 52 17.91 1.81 3.85
CA GLN A 52 19.24 1.22 3.91
C GLN A 52 19.16 -0.17 3.28
N PRO A 53 20.29 -0.77 2.82
CA PRO A 53 20.26 -2.11 2.25
C PRO A 53 19.47 -3.09 3.14
N TYR A 54 18.38 -3.63 2.59
CA TYR A 54 17.46 -4.59 3.23
C TYR A 54 16.65 -4.07 4.42
N ARG A 55 16.69 -2.77 4.74
CA ARG A 55 16.01 -2.22 5.92
C ARG A 55 15.45 -0.82 5.67
N TRP A 56 14.16 -0.65 5.96
CA TRP A 56 13.54 0.67 6.10
C TRP A 56 13.65 1.14 7.55
N THR A 57 14.02 2.41 7.73
CA THR A 57 13.78 3.15 8.96
C THR A 57 12.77 4.23 8.67
N ALA A 58 11.69 4.29 9.44
CA ALA A 58 10.60 5.26 9.24
C ALA A 58 10.23 5.92 10.56
N ARG A 59 9.82 7.20 10.47
CA ARG A 59 9.36 8.02 11.58
C ARG A 59 8.16 8.84 11.17
N PHE A 60 7.24 9.03 12.11
CA PHE A 60 6.10 9.92 11.95
C PHE A 60 5.89 10.71 13.24
N ARG A 61 5.67 12.02 13.11
CA ARG A 61 5.26 12.89 14.22
C ARG A 61 4.08 13.73 13.80
N CYS A 62 2.99 13.63 14.57
CA CYS A 62 1.80 14.41 14.31
C CYS A 62 1.94 15.83 14.88
N ALA A 63 1.71 16.86 14.06
CA ALA A 63 1.70 18.25 14.51
C ALA A 63 0.48 18.63 15.38
N GLY A 64 -0.63 17.90 15.29
CA GLY A 64 -1.87 18.22 16.02
C GLY A 64 -1.96 17.60 17.41
N CYS A 65 -1.61 16.32 17.56
CA CYS A 65 -1.75 15.60 18.84
C CYS A 65 -0.43 15.06 19.42
N SER A 66 0.71 15.43 18.82
CA SER A 66 2.06 15.01 19.23
C SER A 66 2.31 13.50 19.22
N LEU A 67 1.42 12.68 18.64
CA LEU A 67 1.67 11.26 18.42
C LEU A 67 2.98 11.07 17.65
N SER A 68 3.84 10.19 18.17
CA SER A 68 5.09 9.79 17.52
C SER A 68 5.05 8.29 17.24
N LEU A 69 5.52 7.88 16.06
CA LEU A 69 5.71 6.49 15.68
C LEU A 69 7.13 6.33 15.13
N ASP A 70 7.85 5.31 15.60
CA ASP A 70 9.16 4.94 15.07
C ASP A 70 9.15 3.45 14.66
N SER A 71 9.64 3.16 13.45
CA SER A 71 9.79 1.80 12.94
C SER A 71 10.67 0.90 13.82
N ALA A 72 11.60 1.47 14.59
CA ALA A 72 12.47 0.73 15.50
C ALA A 72 11.68 0.08 16.65
N GLU A 73 10.54 0.65 17.01
CA GLU A 73 9.62 0.10 18.03
C GLU A 73 8.74 -1.03 17.47
N GLY A 74 8.75 -1.25 16.16
CA GLY A 74 7.90 -2.26 15.51
C GLY A 74 6.41 -1.90 15.50
N THR A 75 6.05 -0.68 15.90
CA THR A 75 4.67 -0.20 16.04
C THR A 75 3.92 -0.22 14.71
N TRP A 76 2.77 -0.89 14.69
CA TRP A 76 1.85 -0.93 13.55
C TRP A 76 0.47 -0.51 14.04
N VAL A 77 -0.14 0.48 13.36
CA VAL A 77 -1.45 1.05 13.72
C VAL A 77 -2.52 0.79 12.65
N GLY A 78 -2.12 0.27 11.48
CA GLY A 78 -3.02 0.01 10.36
C GLY A 78 -3.89 -1.23 10.51
N GLN A 79 -4.47 -1.72 9.42
CA GLN A 79 -5.28 -2.95 9.49
C GLN A 79 -4.40 -4.19 9.61
N VAL A 80 -4.89 -5.17 10.38
CA VAL A 80 -4.31 -6.51 10.50
C VAL A 80 -5.35 -7.57 10.17
N ARG A 81 -4.89 -8.69 9.63
CA ARG A 81 -5.67 -9.88 9.36
C ARG A 81 -5.26 -10.98 10.32
N TYR A 82 -6.22 -11.51 11.07
CA TYR A 82 -6.08 -12.73 11.82
C TYR A 82 -6.57 -13.89 10.98
N SER A 83 -5.74 -14.92 10.85
CA SER A 83 -6.09 -16.11 10.10
C SER A 83 -5.62 -17.36 10.83
N GLY A 84 -6.50 -18.34 10.97
CA GLY A 84 -6.20 -19.60 11.62
C GLY A 84 -7.21 -20.68 11.24
N ARG A 85 -6.81 -21.93 11.49
CA ARG A 85 -7.66 -23.08 11.27
C ARG A 85 -7.33 -24.17 12.28
N SER A 86 -8.35 -24.79 12.84
CA SER A 86 -8.22 -25.93 13.74
C SER A 86 -9.39 -26.91 13.57
N PRO A 87 -9.23 -28.16 14.00
CA PRO A 87 -10.36 -29.07 14.17
C PRO A 87 -11.33 -28.53 15.23
N CYS A 88 -12.62 -28.84 15.10
CA CYS A 88 -13.61 -28.49 16.10
C CYS A 88 -13.33 -29.24 17.41
N GLY A 89 -13.22 -28.50 18.53
CA GLY A 89 -12.99 -29.08 19.86
C GLY A 89 -14.14 -29.92 20.42
N TYR A 90 -15.30 -29.95 19.74
CA TYR A 90 -16.49 -30.65 20.22
C TYR A 90 -16.88 -31.88 19.38
N CYS A 91 -16.78 -31.81 18.05
CA CYS A 91 -17.20 -32.90 17.17
C CYS A 91 -16.06 -33.44 16.30
N GLY A 92 -14.85 -32.88 16.41
CA GLY A 92 -13.70 -33.28 15.60
C GLY A 92 -13.76 -32.85 14.12
N HIS A 93 -14.84 -32.18 13.68
CA HIS A 93 -14.96 -31.71 12.30
C HIS A 93 -13.75 -30.85 11.91
N GLN A 94 -13.13 -31.16 10.77
CA GLN A 94 -11.94 -30.47 10.33
C GLN A 94 -12.27 -29.08 9.75
N TRP A 95 -11.34 -28.15 9.98
CA TRP A 95 -11.27 -26.82 9.39
C TRP A 95 -12.33 -25.82 9.83
N VAL A 96 -12.56 -25.72 11.14
CA VAL A 96 -13.07 -24.47 11.70
C VAL A 96 -12.04 -23.38 11.39
N SER A 97 -12.44 -22.41 10.57
CA SER A 97 -11.54 -21.40 10.01
C SER A 97 -11.97 -20.02 10.47
N VAL A 98 -10.99 -19.21 10.86
CA VAL A 98 -11.18 -17.80 11.18
C VAL A 98 -10.34 -16.99 10.21
N CYS A 99 -10.95 -15.99 9.57
CA CYS A 99 -10.28 -15.01 8.73
C CYS A 99 -10.98 -13.67 8.89
N GLU A 100 -10.45 -12.81 9.74
CA GLU A 100 -11.05 -11.51 10.06
C GLU A 100 -10.03 -10.39 10.01
N GLN A 101 -10.49 -9.19 9.69
CA GLN A 101 -9.67 -7.98 9.65
C GLN A 101 -10.07 -7.04 10.78
N ARG A 102 -9.09 -6.47 11.48
CA ARG A 102 -9.29 -5.51 12.58
C ARG A 102 -8.36 -4.30 12.45
N ALA A 103 -8.73 -3.17 13.05
CA ALA A 103 -7.87 -1.99 13.17
C ALA A 103 -6.80 -2.22 14.28
N CYS A 104 -5.53 -1.94 14.01
CA CYS A 104 -4.39 -2.36 14.84
C CYS A 104 -3.92 -1.32 15.88
N ALA A 105 -4.81 -0.75 16.69
CA ALA A 105 -4.37 -0.17 17.96
C ALA A 105 -4.69 -1.07 19.16
N ALA A 106 -5.72 -1.93 19.04
CA ALA A 106 -6.35 -2.58 20.19
C ALA A 106 -6.16 -4.10 20.28
N HIS A 107 -5.54 -4.76 19.29
CA HIS A 107 -5.64 -6.22 19.15
C HIS A 107 -4.31 -6.96 18.98
N ALA A 108 -3.15 -6.28 19.06
CA ALA A 108 -1.84 -6.84 18.73
C ALA A 108 -1.44 -8.11 19.53
N GLY A 109 -2.15 -8.47 20.61
CA GLY A 109 -1.91 -9.66 21.43
C GLY A 109 -2.89 -10.83 21.24
N LEU A 110 -3.85 -10.75 20.32
CA LEU A 110 -4.79 -11.85 20.10
C LEU A 110 -4.10 -13.04 19.42
N THR A 111 -4.10 -14.19 20.11
CA THR A 111 -3.57 -15.47 19.60
C THR A 111 -4.67 -16.46 19.26
N HIS A 112 -5.90 -16.18 19.68
CA HIS A 112 -7.03 -17.09 19.67
C HIS A 112 -8.31 -16.32 19.34
N LEU A 113 -9.16 -16.90 18.50
CA LEU A 113 -10.42 -16.31 18.06
C LEU A 113 -11.52 -17.37 17.93
N PRO A 114 -12.78 -17.03 18.25
CA PRO A 114 -13.88 -17.96 18.14
C PRO A 114 -14.21 -18.25 16.67
N GLY A 115 -14.17 -19.53 16.30
CA GLY A 115 -14.59 -20.04 15.00
C GLY A 115 -15.85 -20.89 15.11
N THR A 116 -16.85 -20.63 14.28
CA THR A 116 -18.11 -21.40 14.30
C THR A 116 -17.98 -22.65 13.43
N CYS A 117 -18.17 -23.82 14.02
CA CYS A 117 -18.17 -25.09 13.30
C CYS A 117 -19.42 -25.21 12.42
N ARG A 118 -19.23 -25.47 11.13
CA ARG A 118 -20.34 -25.65 10.17
C ARG A 118 -21.13 -26.94 10.34
N GLN A 119 -20.56 -27.94 11.03
CA GLN A 119 -21.24 -29.23 11.25
C GLN A 119 -22.12 -29.21 12.50
N CYS A 120 -21.59 -28.77 13.64
CA CYS A 120 -22.31 -28.83 14.92
C CYS A 120 -22.81 -27.47 15.43
N GLY A 121 -22.51 -26.37 14.73
CA GLY A 121 -22.91 -25.02 15.12
C GLY A 121 -22.18 -24.43 16.32
N ARG A 122 -21.36 -25.22 17.03
CA ARG A 122 -20.62 -24.77 18.21
C ARG A 122 -19.39 -23.95 17.85
N GLN A 123 -19.04 -23.02 18.73
CA GLN A 123 -17.83 -22.22 18.61
C GLN A 123 -16.64 -22.96 19.21
N SER A 124 -15.57 -23.08 18.45
CA SER A 124 -14.29 -23.60 18.94
C SER A 124 -13.28 -22.46 18.98
N ASP A 125 -12.36 -22.51 19.94
CA ASP A 125 -11.27 -21.56 19.96
C ASP A 125 -10.22 -21.96 18.90
N VAL A 126 -9.88 -21.01 18.02
CA VAL A 126 -8.98 -21.24 16.89
C VAL A 126 -7.74 -20.41 17.09
N ALA A 127 -6.58 -21.07 17.17
CA ALA A 127 -5.29 -20.40 17.16
C ALA A 127 -5.11 -19.64 15.83
N VAL A 128 -4.81 -18.35 15.91
CA VAL A 128 -4.67 -17.46 14.75
C VAL A 128 -3.29 -16.82 14.68
N GLY A 129 -2.79 -16.70 13.45
CA GLY A 129 -1.64 -15.85 13.13
C GLY A 129 -2.10 -14.44 12.73
N MET A 130 -1.36 -13.42 13.14
CA MET A 130 -1.58 -12.04 12.73
C MET A 130 -0.67 -11.67 11.55
N SER A 131 -1.25 -11.04 10.53
CA SER A 131 -0.49 -10.45 9.42
C SER A 131 -0.97 -9.02 9.11
N ARG A 132 -0.07 -8.17 8.61
CA ARG A 132 -0.44 -6.81 8.17
C ARG A 132 -1.23 -6.89 6.87
N VAL A 133 -2.34 -6.15 6.76
CA VAL A 133 -3.12 -6.11 5.52
C VAL A 133 -2.32 -5.33 4.45
N ARG A 134 -2.11 -5.97 3.29
CA ARG A 134 -1.42 -5.39 2.12
C ARG A 134 -2.20 -5.67 0.84
N ASP A 135 -3.47 -5.31 0.83
CA ASP A 135 -4.43 -5.55 -0.27
C ASP A 135 -4.47 -4.43 -1.32
N GLY A 136 -3.58 -3.43 -1.21
CA GLY A 136 -3.58 -2.25 -2.07
C GLY A 136 -4.55 -1.15 -1.60
N SER A 137 -5.09 -1.27 -0.38
CA SER A 137 -5.74 -0.17 0.33
C SER A 137 -4.80 1.03 0.48
N PRO A 138 -5.36 2.26 0.58
CA PRO A 138 -4.58 3.49 0.68
C PRO A 138 -4.04 3.66 2.11
N ALA A 139 -3.10 2.80 2.49
CA ALA A 139 -2.40 2.82 3.76
C ALA A 139 -0.88 2.90 3.54
N ASP A 140 -0.18 3.57 4.46
CA ASP A 140 1.27 3.62 4.41
C ASP A 140 1.88 2.24 4.75
N PRO A 141 2.98 1.83 4.07
CA PRO A 141 3.56 0.50 4.23
C PRO A 141 4.34 0.30 5.53
N HIS A 142 4.69 1.38 6.25
CA HIS A 142 5.56 1.39 7.42
C HIS A 142 4.76 1.24 8.72
N PHE A 143 3.74 2.07 8.91
CA PHE A 143 2.91 2.13 10.12
C PHE A 143 1.45 1.73 9.88
N GLY A 144 0.97 1.78 8.63
CA GLY A 144 -0.41 1.47 8.28
C GLY A 144 -1.39 2.61 8.53
N LEU A 145 -0.89 3.83 8.68
CA LEU A 145 -1.67 5.06 8.70
C LEU A 145 -2.44 5.24 7.38
N PRO A 146 -3.66 5.80 7.44
CA PRO A 146 -4.41 6.15 6.24
C PRO A 146 -3.68 7.23 5.44
N LEU A 147 -3.60 7.06 4.12
CA LEU A 147 -2.98 8.05 3.25
C LEU A 147 -3.79 9.36 3.22
N HIS A 148 -3.09 10.48 3.12
CA HIS A 148 -3.72 11.79 2.94
C HIS A 148 -4.13 12.04 1.50
N LEU A 149 -3.32 11.58 0.55
CA LEU A 149 -3.52 11.75 -0.89
C LEU A 149 -4.37 10.62 -1.45
N VAL A 150 -5.68 10.71 -1.25
CA VAL A 150 -6.67 9.74 -1.73
C VAL A 150 -7.84 10.49 -2.36
N GLU A 151 -8.24 10.04 -3.55
CA GLU A 151 -9.36 10.57 -4.33
C GLU A 151 -10.24 9.42 -4.83
N SER A 152 -11.52 9.46 -4.48
CA SER A 152 -12.51 8.51 -5.01
C SER A 152 -13.07 9.01 -6.32
N THR A 153 -13.08 8.15 -7.34
CA THR A 153 -13.67 8.45 -8.64
C THR A 153 -14.73 7.40 -8.99
N ARG A 154 -15.58 7.71 -9.96
CA ARG A 154 -16.57 6.76 -10.50
C ARG A 154 -15.96 5.46 -11.07
N ALA A 155 -14.67 5.42 -11.36
CA ALA A 155 -13.98 4.26 -11.91
C ALA A 155 -13.19 3.47 -10.87
N GLY A 156 -12.96 4.05 -9.69
CA GLY A 156 -12.14 3.50 -8.62
C GLY A 156 -11.40 4.57 -7.81
N VAL A 157 -10.60 4.14 -6.86
CA VAL A 157 -9.82 5.04 -5.99
C VAL A 157 -8.44 5.30 -6.59
N VAL A 158 -8.02 6.56 -6.60
CA VAL A 158 -6.66 7.01 -6.90
C VAL A 158 -6.00 7.43 -5.60
N TRP A 159 -4.78 7.00 -5.37
CA TRP A 159 -3.99 7.47 -4.24
C TRP A 159 -2.52 7.56 -4.62
N ALA A 160 -1.76 8.33 -3.86
CA ALA A 160 -0.32 8.46 -4.03
C ALA A 160 0.37 8.64 -2.67
N TYR A 161 1.68 8.47 -2.64
CA TYR A 161 2.48 8.68 -1.44
C TYR A 161 2.96 10.12 -1.32
N ASN A 162 3.44 10.69 -2.42
CA ASN A 162 4.00 12.03 -2.48
C ASN A 162 3.90 12.60 -3.90
N ALA A 163 4.41 13.83 -4.07
CA ALA A 163 4.44 14.50 -5.36
C ALA A 163 5.17 13.70 -6.45
N ALA A 164 6.29 13.03 -6.12
CA ALA A 164 7.05 12.23 -7.10
C ALA A 164 6.22 11.04 -7.62
N HIS A 165 5.46 10.38 -6.74
CA HIS A 165 4.53 9.33 -7.13
C HIS A 165 3.40 9.90 -8.03
N VAL A 166 2.81 11.05 -7.66
CA VAL A 166 1.79 11.69 -8.50
C VAL A 166 2.33 12.05 -9.89
N GLN A 167 3.54 12.60 -9.97
CA GLN A 167 4.20 12.93 -11.23
C GLN A 167 4.44 11.70 -12.10
N ALA A 168 4.87 10.57 -11.51
CA ALA A 168 5.02 9.32 -12.24
C ALA A 168 3.69 8.82 -12.84
N LEU A 169 2.60 8.91 -12.06
CA LEU A 169 1.25 8.59 -12.54
C LEU A 169 0.77 9.57 -13.63
N GLN A 170 1.07 10.85 -13.51
CA GLN A 170 0.74 11.86 -14.53
C GLN A 170 1.51 11.62 -15.83
N ALA A 171 2.81 11.32 -15.77
CA ALA A 171 3.61 10.99 -16.94
C ALA A 171 3.05 9.76 -17.69
N PHE A 172 2.61 8.74 -16.94
CA PHE A 172 1.89 7.60 -17.49
C PHE A 172 0.54 8.01 -18.11
N ALA A 173 -0.22 8.84 -17.41
CA ALA A 173 -1.53 9.28 -17.85
C ALA A 173 -1.47 10.18 -19.09
N VAL A 174 -0.42 10.99 -19.29
CA VAL A 174 -0.24 11.94 -20.42
C VAL A 174 0.41 11.29 -21.66
N SER A 175 0.85 10.04 -21.59
CA SER A 175 1.50 9.40 -22.74
C SER A 175 0.53 8.56 -23.57
N LYS A 176 0.47 8.80 -24.88
CA LYS A 176 -0.41 8.03 -25.80
C LYS A 176 0.15 6.64 -26.10
N LEU A 177 1.48 6.53 -26.17
CA LEU A 177 2.20 5.29 -26.41
C LEU A 177 2.99 4.91 -25.15
N ARG A 178 3.03 3.61 -24.86
CA ARG A 178 3.60 3.05 -23.62
C ARG A 178 4.55 1.93 -23.99
N GLU A 179 5.81 2.11 -23.65
CA GLU A 179 6.86 1.12 -23.88
C GLU A 179 7.25 0.48 -22.56
N ARG A 180 7.55 -0.83 -22.58
CA ARG A 180 7.99 -1.58 -21.41
C ARG A 180 9.45 -1.96 -21.60
N GLY A 181 10.33 -1.52 -20.70
CA GLY A 181 11.71 -1.99 -20.67
C GLY A 181 11.81 -3.32 -19.94
N GLY A 182 11.57 -4.46 -20.60
CA GLY A 182 11.94 -5.82 -20.17
C GLY A 182 11.45 -6.36 -18.81
N VAL A 183 10.86 -5.55 -17.94
CA VAL A 183 10.44 -5.93 -16.59
C VAL A 183 8.99 -6.40 -16.63
N HIS A 184 8.79 -7.71 -16.53
CA HIS A 184 7.46 -8.32 -16.51
C HIS A 184 6.84 -8.24 -15.09
N ASN A 185 5.75 -7.48 -14.94
CA ASN A 185 4.84 -7.41 -13.76
C ASN A 185 5.43 -7.00 -12.39
N ALA A 186 6.56 -6.30 -12.39
CA ALA A 186 7.22 -5.86 -11.16
C ALA A 186 7.00 -4.36 -10.85
N SER A 187 6.96 -3.51 -11.88
CA SER A 187 6.85 -2.05 -11.73
C SER A 187 5.51 -1.62 -11.15
N MET A 188 5.48 -0.43 -10.53
CA MET A 188 4.25 0.23 -10.10
C MET A 188 3.25 0.37 -11.26
N ILE A 189 3.72 0.78 -12.44
CA ILE A 189 2.90 1.01 -13.62
C ILE A 189 2.27 -0.29 -14.13
N SER A 190 3.03 -1.39 -14.16
CA SER A 190 2.51 -2.70 -14.60
C SER A 190 1.39 -3.21 -13.68
N ARG A 191 1.47 -2.91 -12.38
CA ARG A 191 0.52 -3.31 -11.34
C ARG A 191 -0.67 -2.37 -11.16
N LEU A 192 -0.76 -1.30 -11.95
CA LEU A 192 -1.91 -0.41 -11.88
C LEU A 192 -3.22 -1.15 -12.17
N PRO A 193 -4.32 -0.79 -11.46
CA PRO A 193 -5.66 -1.27 -11.76
C PRO A 193 -6.00 -1.11 -13.24
N THR A 194 -6.71 -2.09 -13.81
CA THR A 194 -7.09 -2.10 -15.22
C THR A 194 -7.76 -0.80 -15.66
N TRP A 195 -8.65 -0.25 -14.82
CA TRP A 195 -9.37 0.97 -15.15
C TRP A 195 -8.45 2.18 -15.35
N MET A 196 -7.34 2.30 -14.61
CA MET A 196 -6.37 3.39 -14.75
C MET A 196 -5.60 3.29 -16.08
N LYS A 197 -5.46 2.07 -16.61
CA LYS A 197 -4.75 1.81 -17.87
C LYS A 197 -5.64 2.07 -19.10
N LEU A 198 -6.96 2.09 -18.96
CA LEU A 198 -7.89 2.32 -20.07
C LEU A 198 -7.83 3.77 -20.57
N ALA A 199 -7.72 3.95 -21.89
CA ALA A 199 -7.65 5.27 -22.53
C ALA A 199 -8.86 6.16 -22.18
N ARG A 200 -10.07 5.59 -22.10
CA ARG A 200 -11.31 6.32 -21.75
C ARG A 200 -11.30 6.96 -20.37
N HIS A 201 -10.44 6.52 -19.45
CA HIS A 201 -10.34 7.06 -18.09
C HIS A 201 -9.19 8.05 -17.91
N ARG A 202 -8.47 8.39 -18.98
CA ARG A 202 -7.29 9.25 -18.92
C ARG A 202 -7.57 10.64 -18.35
N ALA A 203 -8.58 11.34 -18.87
CA ALA A 203 -8.95 12.67 -18.39
C ALA A 203 -9.43 12.63 -16.93
N LEU A 204 -10.12 11.55 -16.55
CA LEU A 204 -10.57 11.33 -15.18
C LEU A 204 -9.38 11.10 -14.23
N LEU A 205 -8.41 10.28 -14.63
CA LEU A 205 -7.18 10.04 -13.87
C LEU A 205 -6.36 11.32 -13.72
N GLN A 206 -6.18 12.09 -14.79
CA GLN A 206 -5.45 13.37 -14.76
C GLN A 206 -6.05 14.36 -13.76
N ARG A 207 -7.36 14.59 -13.84
CA ARG A 207 -8.09 15.48 -12.90
C ARG A 207 -7.98 15.00 -11.46
N ALA A 208 -8.06 13.68 -11.22
CA ALA A 208 -7.88 13.13 -9.88
C ALA A 208 -6.46 13.40 -9.35
N LEU A 209 -5.43 13.20 -10.18
CA LEU A 209 -4.03 13.45 -9.80
C LEU A 209 -3.75 14.95 -9.55
N GLU A 210 -4.34 15.85 -10.32
CA GLU A 210 -4.27 17.30 -10.09
C GLU A 210 -4.84 17.68 -8.71
N ARG A 211 -6.00 17.13 -8.34
CA ARG A 211 -6.58 17.31 -6.99
C ARG A 211 -5.68 16.78 -5.89
N LEU A 212 -4.97 15.67 -6.12
CA LEU A 212 -3.99 15.17 -5.15
C LEU A 212 -2.83 16.15 -4.95
N LEU A 213 -2.30 16.74 -6.02
CA LEU A 213 -1.22 17.74 -5.89
C LEU A 213 -1.66 18.96 -5.08
N GLN A 214 -2.90 19.42 -5.25
CA GLN A 214 -3.47 20.54 -4.49
C GLN A 214 -3.65 20.24 -3.01
N ARG A 215 -3.64 18.95 -2.62
CA ARG A 215 -3.81 18.47 -1.24
C ARG A 215 -2.50 18.02 -0.61
N LEU A 216 -1.35 18.40 -1.16
CA LEU A 216 -0.08 18.09 -0.52
C LEU A 216 -0.03 18.76 0.86
N PRO A 217 0.28 18.02 1.94
CA PRO A 217 0.53 18.63 3.24
C PRO A 217 1.73 19.58 3.13
N GLU A 218 1.70 20.66 3.90
CA GLU A 218 2.85 21.56 4.04
C GLU A 218 4.09 20.83 4.60
#